data_AF-A0A072PIW3-F1
#
_entry.id   AF-A0A072PIW3-F1
#
_cell.length_a   1.000
_cell.length_b   1.000
_cell.length_c   1.000
_cell.angle_alpha   90.00
_cell.angle_beta   90.00
_cell.angle_gamma   90.00
#
_symmetry.space_group_name_H-M   'P 1'
#
loop_
_entity.id
_entity.type
_entity.pdbx_description
1 polymer ?
#
loop_
_entity_poly.entity_id
_entity_poly.type
_entity_poly.pdbx_seq_one_letter_code
_entity_poly.pdbx_strand_id
1 'polypeptide(L)'
;MIVSEIFFGIASGIQETYYACLMEPAPYERRTFFIGWRACYWYMCAVAAVSFLLLFFFYQPPNFENKYHGTKRRLELAEEIDCIGLLLFTSAGVLLLVGLNFGGRRYPWKSTETLVPLILGAFLWAAFAVWEYLTKSKLPLMPRRLCRNIRS
;
A
#
# COMPACT_ATOMS: atom_id res chain seq x y z
N MET A 1 9.36 5.80 -11.24
CA MET A 1 9.09 4.71 -10.28
C MET A 1 9.83 4.97 -8.99
N ILE A 2 11.16 4.85 -8.91
CA ILE A 2 11.88 5.13 -7.65
C ILE A 2 11.64 6.57 -7.14
N VAL A 3 11.72 7.59 -8.01
CA VAL A 3 11.46 8.98 -7.61
C VAL A 3 10.01 9.19 -7.13
N SER A 4 9.02 8.63 -7.84
CA SER A 4 7.60 8.75 -7.46
C SER A 4 7.26 8.00 -6.17
N GLU A 5 7.87 6.83 -5.95
CA GLU A 5 7.74 6.04 -4.71
C GLU A 5 8.40 6.75 -3.53
N ILE A 6 9.54 7.43 -3.74
CA ILE A 6 10.18 8.25 -2.70
C ILE A 6 9.28 9.44 -2.34
N PHE A 7 8.66 10.10 -3.32
CA PHE A 7 7.70 11.18 -3.04
C PHE A 7 6.48 10.69 -2.26
N PHE A 8 5.91 9.54 -2.64
CA PHE A 8 4.76 8.96 -1.94
C PHE A 8 5.13 8.48 -0.53
N GLY A 9 6.30 7.85 -0.39
CA GLY A 9 6.87 7.42 0.88
C GLY A 9 7.15 8.59 1.82
N ILE A 10 7.77 9.68 1.33
CA ILE A 10 8.02 10.89 2.11
C ILE A 10 6.71 11.58 2.48
N ALA A 11 5.73 11.68 1.57
CA ALA A 11 4.42 12.24 1.88
C ALA A 11 3.66 11.41 2.93
N SER A 12 3.72 10.08 2.85
CA SER A 12 3.15 9.18 3.87
C SER A 12 3.88 9.28 5.21
N GLY A 13 5.21 9.45 5.19
CA GLY A 13 6.01 9.69 6.40
C GLY A 13 5.67 11.02 7.05
N ILE A 14 5.51 12.10 6.27
CA ILE A 14 5.08 13.41 6.76
C ILE A 14 3.66 13.33 7.34
N GLN A 15 2.77 12.54 6.73
CA GLN A 15 1.42 12.28 7.24
C GLN A 15 1.46 11.64 8.64
N GLU A 16 2.19 10.53 8.80
CA GLU A 16 2.32 9.84 10.09
C GLU A 16 2.98 10.73 11.15
N THR A 17 4.01 11.48 10.77
CA THR A 17 4.74 12.39 11.67
C THR A 17 3.86 13.57 12.12
N TYR A 18 3.02 14.10 11.23
CA TYR A 18 2.05 15.15 11.55
C TYR A 18 0.99 14.66 12.54
N TYR A 19 0.48 13.43 12.34
CA TYR A 19 -0.45 12.81 13.28
C TYR A 19 0.18 12.55 14.65
N ALA A 20 1.42 12.04 14.69
CA ALA A 20 2.15 11.83 15.95
C ALA A 20 2.40 13.15 16.69
N CYS A 21 3.00 14.14 16.03
CA CYS A 21 3.37 15.40 16.67
C CYS A 21 2.17 16.24 17.16
N LEU A 22 1.00 16.16 16.52
CA LEU A 22 -0.19 16.91 16.98
C LEU A 22 -1.05 16.16 18.00
N MET A 23 -1.08 14.82 17.92
CA MET A 23 -1.94 14.04 18.80
C MET A 23 -1.24 13.65 20.11
N GLU A 24 0.09 13.55 20.14
CA GLU A 24 0.83 12.96 21.27
C GLU A 24 1.12 13.93 22.45
N PRO A 25 1.45 15.21 22.26
CA PRO A 25 1.74 16.11 23.39
C PRO A 25 0.52 16.84 23.96
N ALA A 26 -0.65 16.76 23.31
CA ALA A 26 -1.85 17.48 23.74
C ALA A 26 -2.75 16.60 24.64
N PRO A 27 -3.08 17.03 25.88
CA PRO A 27 -4.03 16.31 26.73
C PRO A 27 -5.38 16.18 25.99
N TYR A 28 -6.03 15.01 26.13
CA TYR A 28 -7.26 14.61 25.41
C TYR A 28 -8.32 15.73 25.32
N GLU A 29 -8.46 16.53 26.38
CA GLU A 29 -9.46 17.61 26.51
C GLU A 29 -9.16 18.87 25.67
N ARG A 30 -7.92 19.07 25.19
CA ARG A 30 -7.51 20.25 24.38
C ARG A 30 -7.29 19.97 22.89
N ARG A 31 -7.55 18.74 22.41
CA ARG A 31 -7.30 18.36 21.01
C ARG A 31 -8.25 18.96 19.96
N THR A 32 -9.25 19.77 20.35
CA THR A 32 -10.39 20.09 19.46
C THR A 32 -10.55 21.53 18.98
N PHE A 33 -9.72 22.50 19.38
CA PHE A 33 -10.12 23.92 19.21
C PHE A 33 -9.54 24.69 18.01
N PHE A 34 -8.56 24.20 17.25
CA PHE A 34 -8.05 24.99 16.11
C PHE A 34 -8.02 24.28 14.76
N ILE A 35 -7.85 22.95 14.72
CA ILE A 35 -7.77 22.16 13.48
C ILE A 35 -8.60 20.90 13.67
N GLY A 36 -9.82 20.89 13.15
CA GLY A 36 -10.68 19.71 13.17
C GLY A 36 -10.12 18.60 12.26
N TRP A 37 -10.63 17.38 12.40
CA TRP A 37 -10.24 16.23 11.57
C TRP A 37 -10.26 16.53 10.06
N ARG A 38 -11.14 17.44 9.62
CA ARG A 38 -11.27 17.90 8.22
C ARG A 38 -10.03 18.63 7.71
N ALA A 39 -9.36 19.41 8.56
CA ALA A 39 -8.15 20.14 8.18
C ALA A 39 -6.98 19.19 7.92
N CYS A 40 -6.96 18.00 8.55
CA CYS A 40 -6.02 16.95 8.18
C CYS A 40 -6.23 16.51 6.73
N TYR A 41 -7.47 16.29 6.29
CA TYR A 41 -7.78 15.93 4.90
C TYR A 41 -7.36 17.03 3.91
N TRP A 42 -7.63 18.31 4.23
CA TRP A 42 -7.22 19.43 3.38
C TRP A 42 -5.70 19.54 3.26
N TYR A 43 -4.96 19.31 4.35
CA TYR A 43 -3.49 19.27 4.33
C TYR A 43 -2.98 18.12 3.44
N MET A 44 -3.53 16.91 3.57
CA MET A 44 -3.14 15.78 2.71
C MET A 44 -3.42 16.05 1.23
N CYS A 45 -4.59 16.61 0.91
CA CYS A 45 -4.91 17.03 -0.45
C CYS A 45 -3.93 18.09 -0.98
N ALA A 46 -3.53 19.05 -0.15
CA ALA A 46 -2.57 20.09 -0.54
C ALA A 46 -1.19 19.51 -0.85
N VAL A 47 -0.65 18.65 0.03
CA VAL A 47 0.65 17.98 -0.19
C VAL A 47 0.62 17.09 -1.43
N ALA A 48 -0.46 16.34 -1.64
CA ALA A 48 -0.67 15.52 -2.82
C ALA A 48 -0.76 16.36 -4.10
N ALA A 49 -1.48 17.49 -4.07
CA ALA A 49 -1.59 18.41 -5.19
C ALA A 49 -0.24 19.04 -5.55
N VAL A 50 0.54 19.48 -4.56
CA VAL A 50 1.90 20.01 -4.79
C VAL A 50 2.79 18.95 -5.41
N SER A 51 2.75 17.72 -4.89
CA SER A 51 3.54 16.60 -5.45
C SER A 51 3.12 16.29 -6.90
N PHE A 52 1.82 16.33 -7.20
CA PHE A 52 1.30 16.16 -8.55
C PHE A 52 1.78 17.28 -9.49
N LEU A 53 1.73 18.54 -9.06
CA LEU A 53 2.21 19.68 -9.86
C LEU A 53 3.71 19.58 -10.12
N LEU A 54 4.50 19.23 -9.11
CA LEU A 54 5.94 19.05 -9.27
C LEU A 54 6.26 17.93 -10.26
N LEU A 55 5.57 16.80 -10.17
CA LEU A 55 5.72 15.72 -11.15
C LEU A 55 5.26 16.17 -12.54
N PHE A 56 4.12 16.84 -12.65
CA PHE A 56 3.58 17.27 -13.94
C PHE A 56 4.51 18.23 -14.68
N PHE A 57 5.12 19.20 -13.99
CA PHE A 57 5.97 20.21 -14.61
C PHE A 57 7.44 19.81 -14.73
N PHE A 58 8.00 19.13 -13.74
CA PHE A 58 9.44 18.86 -13.67
C PHE A 58 9.84 17.42 -14.01
N TYR A 59 8.91 16.46 -13.93
CA TYR A 59 9.23 15.07 -14.26
C TYR A 59 9.09 14.85 -15.77
N GLN A 60 10.22 14.78 -16.46
CA GLN A 60 10.29 14.32 -17.84
C GLN A 60 10.48 12.80 -17.85
N PRO A 61 9.43 12.00 -18.14
CA PRO A 61 9.59 10.56 -18.20
C PRO A 61 10.50 10.20 -19.39
N PRO A 62 11.46 9.28 -19.23
CA PRO A 62 12.23 8.75 -20.35
C PRO A 62 11.28 8.06 -21.34
N ASN A 63 11.51 8.25 -22.64
CA ASN A 63 10.72 7.62 -23.70
C ASN A 63 10.65 6.09 -23.50
N PHE A 64 9.46 5.52 -23.69
CA PHE A 64 9.20 4.09 -23.50
C PHE A 64 10.18 3.20 -24.29
N GLU A 65 10.61 3.64 -25.47
CA GLU A 65 11.58 2.94 -26.32
C GLU A 65 12.96 2.79 -25.66
N ASN A 66 13.44 3.80 -24.94
CA ASN A 66 14.72 3.76 -24.23
C ASN A 66 14.68 2.84 -23.00
N LYS A 67 13.51 2.64 -22.40
CA LYS A 67 13.35 1.83 -21.18
C LYS A 67 13.13 0.35 -21.47
N TYR A 68 12.54 0.02 -22.62
CA TYR A 68 12.18 -1.36 -23.00
C TYR A 68 12.85 -1.82 -24.31
N HIS A 69 13.88 -1.11 -24.79
CA HIS A 69 14.66 -1.42 -26.00
C HIS A 69 13.79 -1.83 -27.20
N GLY A 70 12.72 -1.06 -27.49
CA GLY A 70 11.83 -1.29 -28.64
C GLY A 70 11.15 -2.67 -28.73
N THR A 71 11.29 -3.52 -27.71
CA THR A 71 10.97 -4.96 -27.84
C THR A 71 9.55 -5.30 -27.43
N LYS A 72 8.85 -4.44 -26.67
CA LYS A 72 7.52 -4.76 -26.12
C LYS A 72 6.48 -3.68 -26.37
N ARG A 73 5.32 -4.08 -26.90
CA ARG A 73 4.14 -3.22 -27.03
C ARG A 73 3.54 -2.96 -25.64
N ARG A 74 2.94 -1.78 -25.41
CA ARG A 74 2.30 -1.43 -24.11
C ARG A 74 1.32 -2.49 -23.60
N LEU A 75 0.66 -3.21 -24.51
CA LEU A 75 -0.27 -4.30 -24.21
C LEU A 75 0.44 -5.55 -23.69
N GLU A 76 1.58 -5.92 -24.28
CA GLU A 76 2.39 -7.06 -23.82
C GLU A 76 2.97 -6.82 -22.44
N LEU A 77 3.29 -5.56 -22.11
CA LEU A 77 3.70 -5.20 -20.75
C LEU A 77 2.55 -5.33 -19.75
N ALA A 78 1.31 -5.01 -20.15
CA ALA A 78 0.14 -5.17 -19.28
C ALA A 78 -0.19 -6.65 -19.02
N GLU A 79 0.03 -7.52 -20.01
CA GLU A 79 -0.11 -8.97 -19.86
C GLU A 79 0.95 -9.59 -18.95
N GLU A 80 2.10 -8.93 -18.76
CA GLU A 80 3.15 -9.39 -17.85
C GLU A 80 2.87 -9.08 -16.38
N ILE A 81 1.88 -8.22 -16.08
CA ILE A 81 1.50 -7.85 -14.72
C ILE A 81 0.68 -8.99 -14.10
N ASP A 82 1.09 -9.46 -12.92
CA ASP A 82 0.34 -10.44 -12.14
C ASP A 82 -0.85 -9.80 -11.43
N CYS A 83 -1.92 -9.54 -12.19
CA CYS A 83 -3.17 -8.98 -11.67
C CYS A 83 -3.82 -9.89 -10.62
N ILE A 84 -3.70 -11.21 -10.77
CA ILE A 84 -4.31 -12.18 -9.85
C ILE A 84 -3.55 -12.17 -8.53
N GLY A 85 -2.23 -12.27 -8.57
CA GLY A 85 -1.38 -12.16 -7.39
C GLY A 85 -1.60 -10.84 -6.64
N LEU A 86 -1.70 -9.73 -7.37
CA LEU A 86 -2.01 -8.42 -6.78
C LEU A 86 -3.37 -8.40 -6.07
N LEU A 87 -4.42 -8.96 -6.70
CA LEU A 87 -5.75 -9.02 -6.11
C LEU A 87 -5.78 -9.91 -4.87
N LEU A 88 -5.14 -11.08 -4.89
CA LEU A 88 -5.07 -11.96 -3.72
C LEU A 88 -4.31 -11.29 -2.56
N PHE A 89 -3.17 -10.66 -2.84
CA PHE A 89 -2.38 -9.98 -1.82
C PHE A 89 -3.14 -8.81 -1.17
N THR A 90 -3.78 -7.99 -2.00
CA THR A 90 -4.53 -6.80 -1.54
C THR A 90 -5.77 -7.21 -0.75
N SER A 91 -6.57 -8.16 -1.27
CA SER A 91 -7.78 -8.63 -0.59
C SER A 91 -7.48 -9.32 0.74
N ALA A 92 -6.40 -10.11 0.83
CA ALA A 92 -5.93 -10.69 2.07
C ALA A 92 -5.59 -9.64 3.14
N GLY A 93 -4.83 -8.60 2.76
CA GLY A 93 -4.49 -7.50 3.64
C GLY A 93 -5.71 -6.72 4.13
N VAL A 94 -6.66 -6.43 3.22
CA VAL A 94 -7.91 -5.76 3.58
C VAL A 94 -8.72 -6.57 4.59
N LEU A 95 -8.92 -7.88 4.35
CA LEU A 95 -9.67 -8.75 5.27
C LEU A 95 -9.03 -8.82 6.66
N LEU A 96 -7.70 -8.93 6.71
CA LEU A 96 -6.97 -8.98 7.98
C LEU A 96 -7.09 -7.65 8.75
N LEU A 97 -6.97 -6.51 8.06
CA LEU A 97 -7.14 -5.18 8.66
C LEU A 97 -8.57 -4.95 9.15
N VAL A 98 -9.58 -5.42 8.41
CA VAL A 98 -10.99 -5.34 8.83
C VAL A 98 -11.22 -6.16 10.10
N GLY A 99 -10.68 -7.39 10.16
CA GLY A 99 -10.76 -8.23 11.37
C GLY A 99 -10.11 -7.55 12.59
N LEU A 100 -8.91 -7.00 12.42
CA LEU A 100 -8.23 -6.25 13.48
C LEU A 100 -8.99 -4.98 13.90
N ASN A 101 -9.65 -4.29 12.98
CA ASN A 101 -10.41 -3.08 13.28
C ASN A 101 -11.66 -3.38 14.14
N PHE A 102 -12.31 -4.52 13.88
CA PHE A 102 -13.50 -4.94 14.61
C PHE A 102 -13.17 -5.51 16.00
N GLY A 103 -12.04 -6.18 16.12
CA GLY A 103 -11.57 -6.80 17.36
C GLY A 103 -11.42 -5.80 18.50
N GLY A 104 -12.24 -5.97 19.55
CA GLY A 104 -12.16 -5.18 20.77
C GLY A 104 -12.83 -3.81 20.71
N ARG A 105 -13.26 -3.35 19.52
CA ARG A 105 -13.94 -2.07 19.34
C ARG A 105 -15.44 -2.22 19.07
N ARG A 106 -15.80 -3.06 18.08
CA ARG A 106 -17.20 -3.29 17.69
C ARG A 106 -17.71 -4.66 18.13
N TYR A 107 -16.86 -5.68 18.03
CA TYR A 107 -17.19 -7.05 18.43
C TYR A 107 -16.08 -7.62 19.33
N PRO A 108 -16.41 -8.53 20.28
CA PRO A 108 -15.40 -9.16 21.11
C PRO A 108 -14.48 -10.05 20.27
N TRP A 109 -13.22 -10.21 20.67
CA TRP A 109 -12.22 -10.98 19.92
C TRP A 109 -12.60 -12.44 19.63
N LYS A 110 -13.48 -13.02 20.46
CA LYS A 110 -13.99 -14.39 20.29
C LYS A 110 -15.24 -14.48 19.41
N SER A 111 -15.71 -13.37 18.87
CA SER A 111 -16.88 -13.32 17.98
C SER A 111 -16.55 -13.85 16.58
N THR A 112 -17.54 -14.49 15.95
CA THR A 112 -17.41 -15.03 14.59
C THR A 112 -17.10 -13.92 13.58
N GLU A 113 -17.69 -12.74 13.76
CA GLU A 113 -17.53 -11.57 12.90
C GLU A 113 -16.10 -11.03 12.89
N THR A 114 -15.34 -11.25 13.97
CA THR A 114 -13.94 -10.83 14.08
C THR A 114 -12.99 -11.93 13.58
N LEU A 115 -13.27 -13.19 13.94
CA LEU A 115 -12.43 -14.34 13.59
C LEU A 115 -12.48 -14.70 12.11
N VAL A 116 -13.67 -14.63 11.49
CA VAL A 116 -13.85 -14.97 10.06
C VAL A 116 -12.95 -14.15 9.13
N PRO A 117 -12.98 -12.80 9.15
CA PRO A 117 -12.12 -12.02 8.25
C PRO A 117 -10.62 -12.21 8.55
N LEU A 118 -10.26 -12.48 9.82
CA LEU A 118 -8.87 -12.69 10.22
C LEU A 118 -8.30 -14.03 9.71
N ILE A 119 -9.08 -15.10 9.84
CA ILE A 119 -8.72 -16.44 9.34
C ILE A 119 -8.75 -16.46 7.81
N LEU A 120 -9.78 -15.86 7.19
CA LEU A 120 -9.84 -15.74 5.73
C LEU A 120 -8.67 -14.94 5.18
N GLY A 121 -8.32 -13.79 5.77
CA GLY A 121 -7.16 -13.01 5.36
C GLY A 121 -5.86 -13.82 5.40
N ALA A 122 -5.64 -14.57 6.49
CA ALA A 122 -4.48 -15.46 6.60
C ALA A 122 -4.48 -16.58 5.54
N PHE A 123 -5.66 -17.15 5.25
CA PHE A 123 -5.80 -18.18 4.23
C PHE A 123 -5.55 -17.63 2.82
N LEU A 124 -6.02 -16.43 2.50
CA LEU A 124 -5.75 -15.78 1.20
C LEU A 124 -4.26 -15.45 1.03
N TRP A 125 -3.54 -15.08 2.11
CA TRP A 125 -2.08 -14.94 2.03
C TRP A 125 -1.35 -16.26 1.79
N ALA A 126 -1.81 -17.35 2.41
CA ALA A 126 -1.29 -18.68 2.10
C ALA A 126 -1.58 -19.06 0.64
N ALA A 127 -2.78 -18.79 0.15
CA ALA A 127 -3.16 -19.00 -1.25
C ALA A 127 -2.32 -18.15 -2.21
N PHE A 128 -2.02 -16.90 -1.84
CA PHE A 128 -1.10 -16.04 -2.59
C PHE A 128 0.31 -16.64 -2.67
N ALA A 129 0.84 -17.16 -1.56
CA ALA A 129 2.16 -17.80 -1.56
C ALA A 129 2.20 -19.04 -2.46
N VAL A 130 1.13 -19.85 -2.46
CA VAL A 130 0.99 -21.00 -3.36
C VAL A 130 0.86 -20.58 -4.82
N TRP A 131 0.04 -19.56 -5.10
CA TRP A 131 -0.12 -18.98 -6.44
C TRP A 131 1.21 -18.50 -7.00
N GLU A 132 1.95 -17.72 -6.20
CA GLU A 132 3.26 -17.21 -6.58
C GLU A 132 4.25 -18.36 -6.82
N TYR A 133 4.22 -19.41 -6.01
CA TYR A 133 5.06 -20.59 -6.22
C TYR A 133 4.78 -21.28 -7.56
N LEU A 134 3.49 -21.51 -7.88
CA LEU A 134 3.05 -22.26 -9.06
C LEU A 134 3.17 -21.48 -10.36
N THR A 135 2.71 -20.23 -10.40
CA THR A 135 2.42 -19.51 -11.65
C THR A 135 3.68 -18.97 -12.36
N LYS A 136 4.85 -18.93 -11.69
CA LYS A 136 6.13 -18.48 -12.30
C LYS A 136 5.98 -17.23 -13.19
N SER A 137 5.21 -16.25 -12.72
CA SER A 137 4.92 -14.99 -13.43
C SER A 137 6.21 -14.28 -13.85
N LYS A 138 6.21 -13.68 -15.06
CA LYS A 138 7.37 -12.96 -15.62
C LYS A 138 7.73 -11.71 -14.79
N LEU A 139 6.73 -11.05 -14.21
CA LEU A 139 6.89 -9.93 -13.30
C LEU A 139 6.29 -10.28 -11.92
N PRO A 140 7.00 -11.08 -11.09
CA PRO A 140 6.48 -11.53 -9.81
C PRO A 140 6.35 -10.37 -8.83
N LEU A 141 5.26 -10.34 -8.06
CA LEU A 141 5.01 -9.29 -7.07
C LEU A 141 6.03 -9.35 -5.92
N MET A 142 6.45 -10.56 -5.55
CA MET A 142 7.52 -10.80 -4.60
C MET A 142 8.76 -11.34 -5.33
N PRO A 143 9.91 -10.65 -5.29
CA PRO A 143 11.12 -11.13 -5.94
C PRO A 143 11.61 -12.42 -5.26
N ARG A 144 11.50 -13.55 -5.96
CA ARG A 144 11.91 -14.90 -5.51
C ARG A 144 13.35 -14.98 -4.98
N ARG A 145 14.19 -14.02 -5.36
CA ARG A 145 15.57 -13.88 -4.88
C ARG A 145 15.63 -13.69 -3.36
N LEU A 146 14.64 -13.03 -2.77
CA LEU A 146 14.54 -12.84 -1.32
C LEU A 146 14.36 -14.17 -0.57
N CYS A 147 13.54 -15.08 -1.11
CA CYS A 147 13.33 -16.41 -0.52
C CYS A 147 14.51 -17.39 -0.75
N ARG A 148 15.38 -17.11 -1.73
CA ARG A 148 16.52 -17.97 -2.05
C ARG A 148 17.71 -17.76 -1.11
N ASN A 149 17.83 -16.60 -0.46
CA ASN A 149 18.98 -16.26 0.37
C ASN A 149 18.84 -16.61 1.87
N ILE A 150 17.83 -17.39 2.25
CA ILE A 150 17.62 -17.88 3.63
C ILE A 150 18.45 -19.16 3.91
N ARG A 151 19.20 -19.66 2.92
CA ARG A 151 20.09 -20.83 3.05
C ARG A 151 21.54 -20.54 2.59
N SER A 152 22.11 -19.42 3.03
CA SER A 152 23.55 -19.16 2.92
C SER A 152 24.17 -19.15 4.30
#